data_AF-R9JDW1-F1
#
_entry.id   AF-R9JDW1-F1
#
_cell.length_a   1.000
_cell.length_b   1.000
_cell.length_c   1.000
_cell.angle_alpha   90.00
_cell.angle_beta   90.00
_cell.angle_gamma   90.00
#
_symmetry.space_group_name_H-M   'P 1'
#
loop_
_entity.id
_entity.type
_entity.pdbx_description
1 polymer ?
#
loop_
_entity_poly.entity_id
_entity_poly.type
_entity_poly.pdbx_seq_one_letter_code
_entity_poly.pdbx_strand_id
1 'polypeptide(L)'
;MMSLQERVVQKVNGLSEDNLQFLLEMIERFMWTDSTEEKTGDEGTLTPKMKAFLELEEMLVPVSEELDYDKELAEARQEKYDYTG
;
A
#
# COMPACT_ATOMS: atom_id res chain seq x y z
N MET A 1 31.88 16.30 10.00
CA MET A 1 31.58 15.10 9.20
C MET A 1 31.05 15.57 7.86
N MET A 2 31.48 14.96 6.76
CA MET A 2 30.95 15.31 5.44
C MET A 2 29.56 14.69 5.27
N SER A 3 28.63 15.41 4.64
CA SER A 3 27.32 14.87 4.34
C SER A 3 27.41 13.77 3.27
N LEU A 4 26.41 12.89 3.24
CA LEU A 4 26.33 11.83 2.23
C LEU A 4 26.29 12.44 0.81
N GLN A 5 25.57 13.55 0.64
CA GLN A 5 25.44 14.25 -0.64
C GLN A 5 26.79 14.77 -1.15
N GLU A 6 27.56 15.43 -0.29
CA GLU A 6 28.91 15.91 -0.63
C GLU A 6 29.86 14.77 -1.02
N ARG A 7 29.76 13.63 -0.33
CA ARG A 7 30.56 12.44 -0.64
C ARG A 7 30.21 11.82 -1.98
N VAL A 8 28.93 11.80 -2.33
CA VAL A 8 28.43 11.30 -3.61
C VAL A 8 28.87 12.22 -4.75
N VAL A 9 28.69 13.54 -4.60
CA VAL A 9 29.12 14.53 -5.61
C VAL A 9 30.62 14.43 -5.91
N GLN A 10 31.46 14.28 -4.88
CA GLN A 10 32.91 14.09 -5.08
C GLN A 10 33.25 12.81 -5.84
N LYS A 11 32.52 11.72 -5.60
CA LYS A 11 32.73 10.45 -6.30
C LYS A 11 32.26 10.50 -7.76
N VAL A 12 31.16 11.20 -8.02
CA VAL A 12 30.56 11.32 -9.36
C VAL A 12 31.40 12.25 -10.26
N ASN A 13 31.95 13.34 -9.72
CA ASN A 13 32.80 14.27 -10.47
C ASN A 13 34.08 13.64 -11.05
N GLY A 14 34.53 12.50 -10.53
CA GLY A 14 35.71 11.79 -11.02
C GLY A 14 35.42 10.69 -12.05
N LEU A 15 34.16 10.51 -12.45
CA LEU A 15 33.76 9.44 -13.37
C LEU A 15 33.84 9.90 -14.83
N SER A 16 34.15 8.97 -15.73
CA SER A 16 33.98 9.16 -17.16
C SER A 16 32.50 9.21 -17.54
N GLU A 17 32.21 9.79 -18.70
CA GLU A 17 30.84 9.92 -19.23
C GLU A 17 30.13 8.55 -19.35
N ASP A 18 30.84 7.51 -19.82
CA ASP A 18 30.31 6.15 -19.92
C ASP A 18 29.88 5.58 -18.54
N ASN A 19 30.70 5.82 -17.51
CA ASN A 19 30.40 5.34 -16.15
C ASN A 19 29.24 6.12 -15.53
N LEU A 20 29.11 7.41 -15.86
CA LEU A 20 27.99 8.24 -15.45
C LEU A 20 26.69 7.75 -16.09
N GLN A 21 26.73 7.48 -17.39
CA GLN A 21 25.60 6.96 -18.15
C GLN A 21 25.13 5.59 -17.61
N PHE A 22 26.07 4.69 -17.32
CA PHE A 22 25.78 3.40 -16.70
C PHE A 22 25.12 3.54 -15.32
N LEU A 23 25.63 4.43 -14.46
CA LEU A 23 25.04 4.67 -13.14
C LEU A 23 23.64 5.27 -13.23
N LEU A 24 23.40 6.18 -14.17
CA LEU A 24 22.08 6.76 -14.42
C LEU A 24 21.08 5.69 -14.87
N GLU A 25 21.47 4.82 -15.81
CA GLU A 25 20.63 3.70 -16.26
C GLU A 25 20.31 2.73 -15.12
N MET A 26 21.28 2.44 -14.24
CA MET A 26 21.04 1.61 -13.06
C MET A 26 20.08 2.27 -12.07
N ILE A 27 20.28 3.55 -11.75
CA ILE A 27 19.39 4.29 -10.84
C ILE A 27 17.97 4.36 -11.43
N GLU A 28 17.84 4.62 -12.73
CA GLU A 28 16.56 4.64 -13.42
C GLU A 28 15.86 3.29 -13.35
N ARG A 29 16.57 2.18 -13.63
CA ARG A 29 16.05 0.82 -13.45
C ARG A 29 15.57 0.55 -12.02
N PHE A 30 16.37 0.92 -11.02
CA PHE A 30 16.02 0.70 -9.61
C PHE A 30 14.86 1.58 -9.12
N MET A 31 14.76 2.83 -9.60
CA MET A 31 13.61 3.69 -9.27
C MET A 31 12.33 3.22 -9.99
N TRP A 32 12.46 2.66 -11.19
CA TRP A 32 11.32 2.12 -11.93
C TRP A 32 10.82 0.80 -11.37
N THR A 33 11.68 -0.06 -10.81
CA THR A 33 11.21 -1.31 -10.17
C THR A 33 10.26 -1.07 -8.99
N ASP A 34 10.40 0.03 -8.26
CA ASP A 34 9.48 0.42 -7.19
C ASP A 34 8.21 1.12 -7.72
N SER A 35 8.27 1.69 -8.93
CA SER A 35 7.15 2.41 -9.55
C SER A 35 6.26 1.49 -10.42
N THR A 36 6.71 0.28 -10.76
CA THR A 36 5.96 -0.72 -11.54
C THR A 36 5.32 -1.81 -10.71
N GLU A 37 5.01 -1.57 -9.42
CA GLU A 37 3.95 -2.32 -8.73
C GLU A 37 2.62 -1.56 -8.70
N GLU A 38 2.59 -0.29 -9.13
CA GLU A 38 1.34 0.45 -9.37
C GLU A 38 1.35 1.11 -10.75
N LYS A 39 0.54 0.56 -11.66
CA LYS A 39 0.26 1.05 -13.04
C LYS A 39 1.08 0.45 -14.19
N THR A 40 1.19 -0.88 -14.25
CA THR A 40 1.01 -1.53 -15.55
C THR A 40 -0.49 -1.65 -15.81
N GLY A 41 -0.97 -0.84 -16.74
CA GLY A 41 -2.21 -1.11 -17.48
C GLY A 41 -2.03 -2.37 -18.33
N ASP A 42 -1.95 -3.51 -17.67
CA ASP A 42 -2.42 -4.76 -18.24
C ASP A 42 -3.90 -4.82 -17.87
N GLU A 43 -4.80 -4.96 -18.85
CA GLU A 43 -6.04 -5.70 -18.64
C GLU A 43 -5.67 -7.18 -18.38
N GLY A 44 -4.83 -7.39 -17.37
CA GLY A 44 -4.33 -8.66 -16.92
C GLY A 44 -5.45 -9.31 -16.14
N THR A 45 -6.39 -9.86 -16.90
CA THR A 45 -7.49 -10.75 -16.52
C THR A 45 -7.54 -10.97 -15.00
N LEU A 46 -8.11 -10.01 -14.26
CA LEU A 46 -8.35 -10.19 -12.84
C LEU A 46 -9.13 -11.49 -12.72
N THR A 47 -8.51 -12.51 -12.12
CA THR A 47 -9.20 -13.79 -11.96
C THR A 47 -10.50 -13.54 -11.19
N PRO A 48 -11.56 -14.32 -11.42
CA PRO A 48 -12.82 -14.14 -10.67
C PRO A 48 -12.60 -14.07 -9.15
N LYS A 49 -11.60 -14.81 -8.66
CA LYS A 49 -11.17 -14.80 -7.27
C LYS A 49 -10.63 -13.44 -6.83
N MET A 50 -9.76 -12.81 -7.61
CA MET A 50 -9.20 -11.47 -7.30
C MET A 50 -10.28 -10.39 -7.30
N LYS A 51 -11.22 -10.44 -8.27
CA LYS A 51 -12.36 -9.51 -8.29
C LYS A 51 -13.22 -9.65 -7.04
N ALA A 52 -13.53 -10.89 -6.65
CA ALA A 52 -14.32 -11.15 -5.44
C ALA A 52 -13.65 -10.62 -4.16
N PHE A 53 -12.32 -10.68 -4.05
CA PHE A 53 -11.62 -10.11 -2.89
C PHE A 53 -11.68 -8.58 -2.85
N LEU A 54 -11.57 -7.91 -4.00
CA LEU A 54 -11.68 -6.44 -4.07
C LEU A 54 -13.11 -5.97 -3.74
N GLU A 55 -14.14 -6.68 -4.23
CA GLU A 55 -15.53 -6.40 -3.86
C GLU A 55 -15.77 -6.56 -2.36
N LEU A 56 -15.19 -7.59 -1.74
CA LEU A 56 -15.29 -7.79 -0.28
C LEU A 56 -14.59 -6.69 0.51
N GLU A 57 -13.46 -6.19 0.02
CA GLU A 57 -12.71 -5.09 0.64
C GLU A 57 -13.51 -3.78 0.57
N GLU A 58 -14.16 -3.49 -0.56
CA GLU A 58 -15.04 -2.32 -0.72
C GLU A 58 -16.26 -2.38 0.23
N MET A 59 -16.73 -3.58 0.55
CA MET A 59 -17.82 -3.81 1.50
C MET A 59 -17.39 -3.73 2.97
N LEU A 60 -16.10 -3.59 3.28
CA LEU A 60 -15.65 -3.43 4.65
C LEU A 60 -16.10 -2.07 5.17
N VAL A 61 -17.08 -2.09 6.08
CA VAL A 61 -17.40 -0.91 6.88
C VAL A 61 -16.23 -0.69 7.86
N PRO A 62 -15.66 0.52 7.93
CA PRO A 62 -14.67 0.84 8.94
C PRO A 62 -15.21 0.44 10.32
N VAL A 63 -14.37 -0.18 11.14
CA VAL A 63 -14.72 -0.40 12.55
C VAL A 63 -14.91 0.99 13.16
N SER A 64 -16.16 1.44 13.28
CA SER A 64 -16.47 2.70 13.92
C SER A 64 -16.05 2.59 15.38
N GLU A 65 -15.05 3.38 15.79
CA GLU A 65 -14.60 3.47 17.18
C GLU A 65 -15.73 3.89 18.14
N GLU A 66 -16.83 4.43 17.59
CA GLU A 66 -18.03 4.83 18.32
C GLU A 66 -18.98 3.67 18.67
N LEU A 67 -18.85 2.49 18.04
CA LEU A 67 -19.78 1.38 18.25
C LEU A 67 -19.27 0.46 19.38
N ASP A 68 -19.86 0.58 20.56
CA ASP A 68 -19.59 -0.32 21.69
C ASP A 68 -20.32 -1.66 21.49
N TYR A 69 -19.62 -2.64 20.91
CA TYR A 69 -20.16 -3.97 20.59
C TYR A 69 -20.73 -4.71 21.81
N ASP A 70 -20.15 -4.51 23.00
CA ASP A 70 -20.63 -5.17 24.22
C ASP A 70 -21.97 -4.59 24.65
N LYS A 71 -22.14 -3.26 24.52
CA LYS A 71 -23.41 -2.58 24.79
C LYS A 71 -24.49 -2.97 23.77
N GLU A 72 -24.21 -2.90 22.47
CA GLU A 72 -25.16 -3.28 21.41
C GLU A 72 -25.63 -4.74 21.56
N LEU A 73 -24.72 -5.65 21.90
CA LEU A 73 -25.05 -7.06 22.12
C LEU A 73 -25.92 -7.25 23.38
N ALA A 74 -25.66 -6.49 24.44
CA ALA A 74 -26.48 -6.52 25.65
C ALA A 74 -27.90 -5.99 25.37
N GLU A 75 -28.03 -4.88 24.65
CA GLU A 75 -29.33 -4.30 24.27
C GLU A 75 -30.12 -5.25 23.37
N ALA A 76 -29.49 -5.87 22.36
CA ALA A 76 -30.15 -6.85 21.50
C ALA A 76 -30.61 -8.11 22.25
N ARG A 77 -29.84 -8.58 23.24
CA ARG A 77 -30.24 -9.70 24.10
C ARG A 77 -31.44 -9.33 24.97
N GLN A 78 -31.42 -8.13 25.56
CA GLN A 78 -32.54 -7.62 26.34
C GLN A 78 -33.80 -7.54 25.48
N GLU A 79 -33.73 -6.94 24.29
CA GLU A 79 -34.86 -6.84 23.36
C GLU A 79 -35.40 -8.24 22.97
N LYS A 80 -34.51 -9.21 22.74
CA LYS A 80 -34.92 -10.56 22.32
C LYS A 80 -35.50 -11.42 23.42
N TYR A 81 -34.99 -11.32 24.65
CA TYR A 81 -35.28 -12.27 25.72
C TYR A 81 -36.09 -11.67 26.88
N ASP A 82 -36.15 -10.34 27.01
CA ASP A 82 -36.99 -9.67 28.02
C ASP A 82 -38.37 -9.26 27.48
N TYR A 83 -38.87 -10.01 26.50
CA TYR A 83 -40.29 -9.97 26.15
C TYR A 83 -41.11 -10.69 27.24
N THR A 84 -41.33 -10.02 28.36
CA THR A 84 -42.33 -10.44 29.36
C THR A 84 -43.72 -10.02 28.85
N GLY A 85 -44.35 -10.92 28.09
CA GLY A 85 -45.78 -10.89 27.77
C GLY A 85 -46.49 -12.07 28.43
#